data_AF-A0A0R3WTX0-F1
#
_entry.id   AF-A0A0R3WTX0-F1
#
_cell.length_a   1.000
_cell.length_b   1.000
_cell.length_c   1.000
_cell.angle_alpha   90.00
_cell.angle_beta   90.00
_cell.angle_gamma   90.00
#
_symmetry.space_group_name_H-M   'P 1'
#
loop_
_entity.id
_entity.type
_entity.pdbx_description
1 polymer ?
#
loop_
_entity_poly.entity_id
_entity_poly.type
_entity_poly.pdbx_seq_one_letter_code
_entity_poly.pdbx_strand_id
1 'polypeptide(L)'
;LSTVFALNSFQSCDLNGVRAYSTLDQSGVCTLGTALVDYRGYRVTAQTIIPGKLSVLSAGILEKEQDQLIVYGSNDFGKSVVADKRYAEILGKSAKALRIRPHKVLDKSGSVVNLLSSVDCKGIVGNDNRTYLLDLLNTFPPDVNYLGGAPAPVRPVLSETMRKLGYPYVHRHLLPSVRQELVDFFCNLRQEEFVRKAAEEFHKIRTTSTDAEKELVKSDEREDKGPNIDVNGVLLLDSDSSGKSIQQFMIQEKNFANSQHSGAVGTTLVSKIRKAMTEGTDDLDLKEAMKRAAQSIKTFKHGSFEILFNSDAFKSTVTFAKEEEENLKRDRELIQEICEFLVLEQIPAVIDDCVNFALIPQDGRALVEILHQR
;
A
#
# COMPACT_ATOMS: atom_id res chain seq x y z
N LEU A 1 -11.66 -15.54 -27.00
CA LEU A 1 -12.23 -14.61 -26.00
C LEU A 1 -11.36 -14.51 -24.74
N SER A 2 -11.09 -15.60 -24.00
CA SER A 2 -10.27 -15.56 -22.75
C SER A 2 -8.89 -14.90 -22.92
N THR A 3 -8.15 -15.28 -23.96
CA THR A 3 -6.81 -14.73 -24.28
C THR A 3 -6.84 -13.23 -24.60
N VAL A 4 -7.88 -12.75 -25.30
CA VAL A 4 -8.04 -11.33 -25.67
C VAL A 4 -8.27 -10.47 -24.44
N PHE A 5 -9.08 -10.92 -23.48
CA PHE A 5 -9.29 -10.20 -22.22
C PHE A 5 -8.03 -10.16 -21.35
N ALA A 6 -7.24 -11.25 -21.34
CA ALA A 6 -5.96 -11.28 -20.65
C ALA A 6 -4.96 -10.28 -21.27
N LEU A 7 -4.87 -10.22 -22.60
CA LEU A 7 -4.05 -9.24 -23.32
C LEU A 7 -4.47 -7.80 -23.05
N ASN A 8 -5.78 -7.51 -23.08
CA ASN A 8 -6.28 -6.16 -22.78
C ASN A 8 -5.96 -5.75 -21.33
N SER A 9 -6.07 -6.70 -20.39
CA SER A 9 -5.73 -6.48 -18.98
C SER A 9 -4.22 -6.24 -18.81
N PHE A 10 -3.40 -7.06 -19.48
CA PHE A 10 -1.94 -6.90 -19.50
C PHE A 10 -1.53 -5.50 -19.96
N GLN A 11 -2.02 -5.08 -21.13
CA GLN A 11 -1.72 -3.76 -21.71
C GLN A 11 -2.18 -2.61 -20.82
N SER A 12 -3.32 -2.77 -20.13
CA SER A 12 -3.84 -1.74 -19.21
C SER A 12 -3.00 -1.64 -17.94
N CYS A 13 -2.56 -2.77 -17.38
CA CYS A 13 -1.69 -2.79 -16.19
C CYS A 13 -0.32 -2.20 -16.50
N ASP A 14 0.26 -2.54 -17.66
CA ASP A 14 1.53 -1.97 -18.12
C ASP A 14 1.43 -0.44 -18.30
N LEU A 15 0.38 0.05 -18.98
CA LEU A 15 0.16 1.49 -19.12
C LEU A 15 0.00 2.20 -17.76
N ASN A 16 -0.68 1.58 -16.79
CA ASN A 16 -0.79 2.14 -15.44
C ASN A 16 0.57 2.22 -14.75
N GLY A 17 1.42 1.20 -14.90
CA GLY A 17 2.79 1.23 -14.41
C GLY A 17 3.62 2.34 -15.07
N VAL A 18 3.56 2.46 -16.41
CA VAL A 18 4.22 3.55 -17.16
C VAL A 18 3.75 4.91 -16.67
N ARG A 19 2.44 5.09 -16.46
CA ARG A 19 1.86 6.34 -15.94
C ARG A 19 2.36 6.64 -14.53
N ALA A 20 2.45 5.64 -13.66
CA ALA A 20 2.93 5.80 -12.29
C ALA A 20 4.39 6.30 -12.26
N TYR A 21 5.29 5.65 -13.00
CA TYR A 21 6.68 6.09 -13.10
C TYR A 21 6.82 7.44 -13.81
N SER A 22 6.03 7.71 -14.85
CA SER A 22 6.07 8.99 -15.57
C SER A 22 5.56 10.16 -14.72
N THR A 23 4.58 9.94 -13.83
CA THR A 23 4.02 10.99 -12.97
C THR A 23 5.00 11.42 -11.88
N LEU A 24 5.89 10.52 -11.45
CA LEU A 24 6.92 10.83 -10.46
C LEU A 24 8.05 11.72 -11.00
N ASP A 25 8.19 11.83 -12.33
CA ASP A 25 9.18 12.66 -13.03
C ASP A 25 10.58 12.63 -12.41
N GLN A 26 11.06 11.41 -12.09
CA GLN A 26 12.36 11.25 -11.43
C GLN A 26 13.50 11.34 -12.42
N SER A 27 14.48 12.20 -12.09
CA SER A 27 15.70 12.34 -12.87
C SER A 27 16.43 11.00 -13.00
N GLY A 28 16.63 10.56 -14.24
CA GLY A 28 17.34 9.31 -14.56
C GLY A 28 16.44 8.13 -14.91
N VAL A 29 15.14 8.13 -14.62
CA VAL A 29 14.23 7.10 -15.16
C VAL A 29 13.60 7.62 -16.45
N CYS A 30 13.77 6.89 -17.55
CA CYS A 30 12.96 7.10 -18.75
C CYS A 30 11.97 5.95 -18.90
N THR A 31 10.68 6.27 -19.03
CA THR A 31 9.68 5.31 -19.51
C THR A 31 9.50 5.47 -21.02
N LEU A 32 8.96 4.44 -21.67
CA LEU A 32 8.62 4.54 -23.09
C LEU A 32 7.31 5.32 -23.25
N GLY A 33 7.27 6.21 -24.24
CA GLY A 33 6.02 6.82 -24.66
C GLY A 33 5.08 5.72 -25.14
N THR A 34 4.04 5.45 -24.37
CA THR A 34 3.14 4.31 -24.56
C THR A 34 1.72 4.80 -24.81
N ALA A 35 1.10 4.35 -25.90
CA ALA A 35 -0.28 4.64 -26.24
C ALA A 35 -1.07 3.34 -26.49
N LEU A 36 -2.27 3.27 -25.95
CA LEU A 36 -3.23 2.21 -26.27
C LEU A 36 -4.26 2.75 -27.25
N VAL A 37 -4.39 2.08 -28.39
CA VAL A 37 -5.29 2.47 -29.48
C VAL A 37 -6.32 1.36 -29.66
N ASP A 38 -7.58 1.66 -29.35
CA ASP A 38 -8.71 0.80 -29.63
C ASP A 38 -9.29 1.14 -31.00
N TYR A 39 -9.14 0.24 -31.98
CA TYR A 39 -9.59 0.43 -33.35
C TYR A 39 -10.33 -0.81 -33.86
N ARG A 40 -11.61 -0.65 -34.21
CA ARG A 40 -12.48 -1.72 -34.77
C ARG A 40 -12.48 -3.03 -33.95
N GLY A 41 -12.44 -2.91 -32.62
CA GLY A 41 -12.41 -4.07 -31.72
C GLY A 41 -11.03 -4.70 -31.51
N TYR A 42 -9.98 -4.14 -32.12
CA TYR A 42 -8.59 -4.48 -31.83
C TYR A 42 -7.97 -3.45 -30.91
N ARG A 43 -7.19 -3.91 -29.94
CA ARG A 43 -6.35 -3.05 -29.11
C ARG A 43 -4.90 -3.17 -29.54
N VAL A 44 -4.29 -2.04 -29.88
CA VAL A 44 -2.89 -1.95 -30.29
C VAL A 44 -2.13 -1.13 -29.26
N THR A 45 -0.98 -1.63 -28.81
CA THR A 45 -0.03 -0.86 -28.01
C THR A 45 1.03 -0.29 -28.93
N ALA A 46 1.17 1.04 -28.94
CA ALA A 46 2.23 1.74 -29.62
C ALA A 46 3.24 2.26 -28.59
N GLN A 47 4.53 1.93 -28.78
CA GLN A 47 5.62 2.35 -27.90
C GLN A 47 6.70 3.09 -28.70
N THR A 48 7.31 4.10 -28.09
CA THR A 48 8.47 4.78 -28.66
C THR A 48 9.69 3.87 -28.72
N ILE A 49 10.52 4.07 -29.75
CA ILE A 49 11.79 3.34 -29.87
C ILE A 49 12.87 3.89 -28.92
N ILE A 50 13.72 3.01 -28.39
CA ILE A 50 14.92 3.33 -27.62
C ILE A 50 16.06 3.58 -28.62
N PRO A 51 16.74 4.74 -28.53
CA PRO A 51 17.86 5.07 -29.41
C PRO A 51 18.95 3.98 -29.43
N GLY A 52 19.28 3.52 -30.64
CA GLY A 52 20.33 2.53 -30.87
C GLY A 52 19.98 1.09 -30.47
N LYS A 53 18.73 0.84 -30.06
CA LYS A 53 18.20 -0.46 -29.64
C LYS A 53 16.96 -0.85 -30.46
N LEU A 54 16.98 -0.55 -31.77
CA LEU A 54 15.86 -0.80 -32.70
C LEU A 54 15.45 -2.28 -32.75
N SER A 55 16.39 -3.21 -32.58
CA SER A 55 16.11 -4.66 -32.51
C SER A 55 15.44 -5.11 -31.20
N VAL A 56 15.51 -4.32 -30.13
CA VAL A 56 15.00 -4.69 -28.80
C VAL A 56 13.50 -4.48 -28.67
N LEU A 57 12.93 -3.57 -29.47
CA LEU A 57 11.54 -3.13 -29.36
C LEU A 57 10.65 -3.64 -30.49
N SER A 58 11.26 -4.17 -31.54
CA SER A 58 10.53 -4.75 -32.66
C SER A 58 10.06 -6.16 -32.30
N ALA A 59 9.01 -6.21 -31.47
CA ALA A 59 8.23 -7.39 -31.09
C ALA A 59 8.92 -8.38 -30.14
N GLY A 60 8.13 -9.00 -29.25
CA GLY A 60 8.51 -10.22 -28.53
C GLY A 60 8.70 -11.43 -29.47
N ILE A 61 9.59 -11.30 -30.47
CA ILE A 61 9.81 -12.25 -31.58
C ILE A 61 11.30 -12.54 -31.83
N LEU A 62 12.28 -11.87 -31.20
CA LEU A 62 13.71 -12.19 -31.41
C LEU A 62 14.46 -12.39 -30.08
N GLU A 63 14.34 -13.60 -29.54
CA GLU A 63 14.77 -14.02 -28.20
C GLU A 63 16.30 -14.05 -27.96
N LYS A 64 17.16 -14.00 -28.98
CA LYS A 64 18.60 -14.31 -28.79
C LYS A 64 19.52 -13.10 -28.57
N GLU A 65 19.12 -11.88 -28.92
CA GLU A 65 19.96 -10.68 -28.73
C GLU A 65 19.53 -9.80 -27.54
N GLN A 66 18.36 -10.07 -26.94
CA GLN A 66 17.81 -9.26 -25.85
C GLN A 66 18.50 -9.52 -24.49
N ASP A 67 18.99 -10.74 -24.25
CA ASP A 67 19.55 -11.14 -22.96
C ASP A 67 20.81 -10.35 -22.57
N GLN A 68 21.57 -9.84 -23.53
CA GLN A 68 22.80 -9.07 -23.26
C GLN A 68 22.54 -7.59 -22.95
N LEU A 69 21.29 -7.14 -23.10
CA LEU A 69 20.93 -5.72 -23.02
C LEU A 69 20.18 -5.34 -21.75
N ILE A 70 19.61 -6.35 -21.08
CA ILE A 70 18.90 -6.19 -19.81
C ILE A 70 19.94 -6.09 -18.71
N VAL A 71 19.97 -4.94 -18.05
CA VAL A 71 20.87 -4.65 -16.93
C VAL A 71 20.14 -4.60 -15.59
N TYR A 72 18.82 -4.75 -15.59
CA TYR A 72 17.99 -4.83 -14.39
C TYR A 72 16.76 -5.71 -14.66
N GLY A 73 16.40 -6.57 -13.70
CA GLY A 73 15.25 -7.47 -13.77
C GLY A 73 15.58 -8.82 -14.41
N SER A 74 14.57 -9.46 -15.00
CA SER A 74 14.67 -10.78 -15.60
C SER A 74 13.97 -10.87 -16.96
N ASN A 75 14.50 -11.71 -17.85
CA ASN A 75 13.87 -12.04 -19.13
C ASN A 75 13.21 -13.43 -19.14
N ASP A 76 13.55 -14.29 -18.19
CA ASP A 76 13.16 -15.69 -18.13
C ASP A 76 12.29 -15.98 -16.88
N PHE A 77 11.40 -15.03 -16.56
CA PHE A 77 10.42 -15.10 -15.48
C PHE A 77 11.03 -15.26 -14.08
N GLY A 78 12.19 -14.66 -13.82
CA GLY A 78 12.84 -14.64 -12.51
C GLY A 78 13.83 -15.77 -12.28
N LYS A 79 14.23 -16.51 -13.31
CA LYS A 79 15.31 -17.51 -13.20
C LYS A 79 16.68 -16.85 -13.27
N SER A 80 16.91 -15.97 -14.23
CA SER A 80 18.10 -15.13 -14.35
C SER A 80 17.74 -13.70 -13.99
N VAL A 81 18.35 -13.20 -12.92
CA VAL A 81 18.04 -11.86 -12.40
C VAL A 81 19.32 -11.04 -12.36
N VAL A 82 19.27 -9.86 -12.95
CA VAL A 82 20.38 -8.90 -12.97
C VAL A 82 19.94 -7.63 -12.26
N ALA A 83 20.84 -6.99 -11.52
CA ALA A 83 20.60 -5.67 -10.95
C ALA A 83 21.88 -4.84 -10.98
N ASP A 84 21.97 -3.93 -11.95
CA ASP A 84 23.04 -2.94 -12.05
C ASP A 84 22.88 -1.85 -10.97
N LYS A 85 24.01 -1.39 -10.42
CA LYS A 85 24.10 -0.32 -9.43
C LYS A 85 23.44 0.99 -9.90
N ARG A 86 23.47 1.27 -11.22
CA ARG A 86 22.80 2.45 -11.80
C ARG A 86 21.32 2.50 -11.46
N TYR A 87 20.64 1.34 -11.52
CA TYR A 87 19.22 1.25 -11.20
C TYR A 87 18.95 1.27 -9.70
N ALA A 88 19.91 0.91 -8.85
CA ALA A 88 19.73 0.93 -7.41
C ALA A 88 19.48 2.35 -6.86
N GLU A 89 20.24 3.34 -7.33
CA GLU A 89 20.05 4.73 -6.90
C GLU A 89 18.77 5.34 -7.48
N ILE A 90 18.54 5.10 -8.76
CA ILE A 90 17.42 5.64 -9.51
C ILE A 90 16.09 5.08 -8.97
N LEU A 91 15.98 3.75 -8.86
CA LEU A 91 14.77 3.10 -8.36
C LEU A 91 14.60 3.25 -6.86
N GLY A 92 15.65 3.52 -6.08
CA GLY A 92 15.53 3.72 -4.64
C GLY A 92 14.56 4.86 -4.28
N LYS A 93 14.59 5.95 -5.06
CA LYS A 93 13.65 7.07 -4.90
C LYS A 93 12.26 6.72 -5.43
N SER A 94 12.17 6.00 -6.55
CA SER A 94 10.89 5.62 -7.17
C SER A 94 10.12 4.63 -6.31
N ALA A 95 10.82 3.61 -5.78
CA ALA A 95 10.25 2.53 -4.99
C ALA A 95 9.52 3.07 -3.76
N LYS A 96 10.14 4.00 -3.03
CA LYS A 96 9.51 4.61 -1.85
C LYS A 96 8.24 5.39 -2.23
N ALA A 97 8.28 6.16 -3.31
CA ALA A 97 7.14 6.94 -3.77
C ALA A 97 5.99 6.07 -4.29
N LEU A 98 6.29 4.97 -4.97
CA LEU A 98 5.32 3.98 -5.45
C LEU A 98 4.90 2.94 -4.40
N ARG A 99 5.37 3.10 -3.15
CA ARG A 99 5.14 2.14 -2.06
C ARG A 99 5.60 0.71 -2.40
N ILE A 100 6.67 0.56 -3.18
CA ILE A 100 7.25 -0.73 -3.53
C ILE A 100 8.32 -1.10 -2.51
N ARG A 101 8.23 -2.31 -1.96
CA ARG A 101 9.21 -2.87 -1.03
C ARG A 101 10.40 -3.46 -1.81
N PRO A 102 11.64 -3.02 -1.53
CA PRO A 102 12.82 -3.71 -2.02
C PRO A 102 12.89 -5.11 -1.43
N HIS A 103 13.23 -6.12 -2.24
CA HIS A 103 13.24 -7.52 -1.84
C HIS A 103 14.38 -8.28 -2.50
N LYS A 104 14.84 -9.35 -1.85
CA LYS A 104 15.99 -10.15 -2.32
C LYS A 104 15.54 -11.44 -2.98
N VAL A 105 16.01 -11.67 -4.20
CA VAL A 105 15.73 -12.88 -4.99
C VAL A 105 17.02 -13.63 -5.30
N LEU A 106 16.90 -14.92 -5.61
CA LEU A 106 17.99 -15.76 -6.03
C LEU A 106 18.05 -15.81 -7.55
N ASP A 107 19.23 -15.55 -8.09
CA ASP A 107 19.56 -15.81 -9.48
C ASP A 107 19.79 -17.32 -9.73
N LYS A 108 19.83 -17.75 -10.99
CA LYS A 108 20.16 -19.11 -11.44
C LYS A 108 21.50 -19.62 -10.87
N SER A 109 22.43 -18.71 -10.60
CA SER A 109 23.73 -19.01 -9.99
C SER A 109 23.67 -19.23 -8.47
N GLY A 110 22.51 -18.99 -7.84
CA GLY A 110 22.33 -18.96 -6.39
C GLY A 110 22.78 -17.64 -5.75
N SER A 111 23.18 -16.65 -6.56
CA SER A 111 23.56 -15.33 -6.07
C SER A 111 22.34 -14.54 -5.60
N VAL A 112 22.47 -13.84 -4.47
CA VAL A 112 21.39 -13.00 -3.94
C VAL A 112 21.43 -11.65 -4.65
N VAL A 113 20.31 -11.28 -5.27
CA VAL A 113 20.12 -10.02 -5.99
C VAL A 113 19.04 -9.20 -5.28
N ASN A 114 19.33 -7.94 -4.98
CA ASN A 114 18.39 -7.01 -4.37
C ASN A 114 17.65 -6.21 -5.45
N LEU A 115 16.33 -6.38 -5.52
CA LEU A 115 15.46 -5.68 -6.46
C LEU A 115 14.69 -4.56 -5.73
N LEU A 116 14.49 -3.44 -6.42
CA LEU A 116 13.73 -2.27 -5.95
C LEU A 116 12.41 -2.07 -6.72
N SER A 117 12.10 -3.00 -7.60
CA SER A 117 10.88 -3.07 -8.42
C SER A 117 10.59 -4.54 -8.68
N SER A 118 9.54 -4.85 -9.42
CA SER A 118 9.20 -6.23 -9.77
C SER A 118 10.32 -6.90 -10.58
N VAL A 119 10.50 -8.21 -10.39
CA VAL A 119 11.42 -9.05 -11.18
C VAL A 119 11.16 -8.98 -12.69
N ASP A 120 9.92 -8.72 -13.10
CA ASP A 120 9.54 -8.64 -14.52
C ASP A 120 9.91 -7.28 -15.13
N CYS A 121 10.19 -6.28 -14.29
CA CYS A 121 10.56 -4.96 -14.76
C CYS A 121 11.96 -5.01 -15.39
N LYS A 122 12.05 -4.61 -16.66
CA LYS A 122 13.32 -4.64 -17.41
C LYS A 122 13.95 -3.26 -17.46
N GLY A 123 15.22 -3.19 -17.05
CA GLY A 123 16.05 -2.01 -17.25
C GLY A 123 16.99 -2.18 -18.43
N ILE A 124 16.98 -1.22 -19.36
CA ILE A 124 17.85 -1.16 -20.54
C ILE A 124 18.56 0.19 -20.59
N VAL A 125 19.82 0.20 -21.01
CA VAL A 125 20.56 1.45 -21.29
C VAL A 125 20.61 1.71 -22.80
N GLY A 126 20.08 2.85 -23.22
CA GLY A 126 20.12 3.31 -24.61
C GLY A 126 21.52 3.73 -25.04
N ASN A 127 21.75 3.84 -26.35
CA ASN A 127 23.03 4.34 -26.88
C ASN A 127 23.28 5.82 -26.54
N ASP A 128 22.24 6.54 -26.13
CA ASP A 128 22.29 7.90 -25.59
C ASP A 128 22.69 7.95 -24.10
N ASN A 129 23.07 6.80 -23.53
CA ASN A 129 23.40 6.61 -22.12
C ASN A 129 22.24 6.86 -21.15
N ARG A 130 21.00 6.93 -21.63
CA ARG A 130 19.80 7.04 -20.77
C ARG A 130 19.33 5.66 -20.33
N THR A 131 18.77 5.61 -19.13
CA THR A 131 18.22 4.40 -18.51
C THR A 131 16.72 4.32 -18.72
N TYR A 132 16.28 3.24 -19.37
CA TYR A 132 14.90 2.98 -19.70
C TYR A 132 14.33 1.88 -18.81
N LEU A 133 13.07 2.04 -18.39
CA LEU A 133 12.27 1.00 -17.71
C LEU A 133 11.14 0.51 -18.62
N LEU A 134 10.99 -0.81 -18.67
CA LEU A 134 10.00 -1.52 -19.47
C LEU A 134 9.32 -2.61 -18.62
N ASP A 135 8.27 -3.21 -19.17
CA ASP A 135 7.51 -4.31 -18.58
C ASP A 135 7.03 -3.98 -17.15
N LEU A 136 6.26 -2.90 -17.02
CA LEU A 136 5.82 -2.31 -15.76
C LEU A 136 4.47 -2.89 -15.26
N LEU A 137 4.07 -4.05 -15.79
CA LEU A 137 2.78 -4.68 -15.52
C LEU A 137 2.53 -5.00 -14.04
N ASN A 138 3.59 -5.28 -13.27
CA ASN A 138 3.55 -5.69 -11.86
C ASN A 138 4.12 -4.59 -10.95
N THR A 139 3.87 -3.33 -11.30
CA THR A 139 4.27 -2.18 -10.48
C THR A 139 3.52 -2.16 -9.14
N PHE A 140 2.23 -2.51 -9.16
CA PHE A 140 1.36 -2.52 -7.97
C PHE A 140 1.10 -3.96 -7.48
N PRO A 141 0.74 -4.15 -6.20
CA PRO A 141 0.54 -5.48 -5.64
C PRO A 141 -0.60 -6.24 -6.35
N PRO A 142 -0.50 -7.58 -6.48
CA PRO A 142 -1.53 -8.38 -7.10
C PRO A 142 -2.80 -8.42 -6.23
N ASP A 143 -3.96 -8.50 -6.87
CA ASP A 143 -5.23 -8.67 -6.16
C ASP A 143 -5.48 -10.16 -5.85
N VAL A 144 -5.23 -10.53 -4.58
CA VAL A 144 -5.35 -11.91 -4.10
C VAL A 144 -6.78 -12.44 -4.14
N ASN A 145 -7.78 -11.58 -4.22
CA ASN A 145 -9.19 -11.97 -4.33
C ASN A 145 -9.48 -12.77 -5.60
N TYR A 146 -8.63 -12.64 -6.63
CA TYR A 146 -8.80 -13.29 -7.93
C TYR A 146 -7.72 -14.33 -8.25
N LEU A 147 -6.88 -14.69 -7.27
CA LEU A 147 -5.82 -15.69 -7.42
C LEU A 147 -6.27 -17.13 -7.07
N GLY A 148 -7.57 -17.43 -7.12
CA GLY A 148 -8.08 -18.78 -6.82
C GLY A 148 -7.55 -19.87 -7.78
N GLY A 149 -7.21 -19.48 -9.01
CA GLY A 149 -6.59 -20.35 -10.02
C GLY A 149 -5.08 -20.51 -9.88
N ALA A 150 -4.42 -19.82 -8.95
CA ALA A 150 -2.97 -19.87 -8.80
C ALA A 150 -2.49 -21.26 -8.30
N PRO A 151 -1.22 -21.63 -8.58
CA PRO A 151 -0.62 -22.85 -8.05
C PRO A 151 -0.72 -22.92 -6.52
N ALA A 152 -0.90 -24.13 -5.97
CA ALA A 152 -1.00 -24.36 -4.53
C ALA A 152 0.03 -23.63 -3.65
N PRO A 153 1.34 -23.54 -3.98
CA PRO A 153 2.32 -22.87 -3.11
C PRO A 153 2.14 -21.35 -3.01
N VAL A 154 1.46 -20.73 -3.97
CA VAL A 154 1.23 -19.27 -4.03
C VAL A 154 -0.25 -18.92 -3.97
N ARG A 155 -1.13 -19.90 -3.77
CA ARG A 155 -2.56 -19.62 -3.62
C ARG A 155 -2.81 -18.95 -2.25
N PRO A 156 -3.46 -17.78 -2.21
CA PRO A 156 -3.73 -17.10 -0.96
C PRO A 156 -4.76 -17.87 -0.13
N VAL A 157 -4.54 -17.92 1.18
CA VAL A 157 -5.53 -18.39 2.16
C VAL A 157 -6.17 -17.15 2.77
N LEU A 158 -7.42 -16.88 2.39
CA LEU A 158 -8.16 -15.72 2.85
C LEU A 158 -8.93 -16.00 4.16
N SER A 159 -9.37 -14.93 4.81
CA SER A 159 -10.14 -14.96 6.05
C SER A 159 -11.45 -15.73 5.91
N GLU A 160 -12.02 -16.18 7.03
CA GLU A 160 -13.28 -16.93 7.01
C GLU A 160 -14.44 -16.12 6.40
N THR A 161 -14.49 -14.82 6.71
CA THR A 161 -15.46 -13.89 6.13
C THR A 161 -15.35 -13.84 4.60
N MET A 162 -14.13 -13.70 4.09
CA MET A 162 -13.87 -13.69 2.65
C MET A 162 -14.23 -15.02 1.99
N ARG A 163 -13.94 -16.15 2.64
CA ARG A 163 -14.34 -17.49 2.14
C ARG A 163 -15.86 -17.67 2.10
N LYS A 164 -16.60 -17.15 3.09
CA LYS A 164 -18.08 -17.16 3.09
C LYS A 164 -18.66 -16.36 1.91
N LEU A 165 -17.97 -15.30 1.49
CA LEU A 165 -18.30 -14.49 0.32
C LEU A 165 -17.85 -15.11 -1.01
N GLY A 166 -17.20 -16.28 -0.99
CA GLY A 166 -16.78 -17.00 -2.20
C GLY A 166 -15.36 -16.71 -2.69
N TYR A 167 -14.56 -15.96 -1.93
CA TYR A 167 -13.17 -15.66 -2.29
C TYR A 167 -12.18 -16.76 -1.84
N PRO A 168 -11.02 -16.92 -2.53
CA PRO A 168 -10.63 -16.24 -3.76
C PRO A 168 -11.33 -16.82 -5.00
N TYR A 169 -11.79 -15.96 -5.89
CA TYR A 169 -12.38 -16.38 -7.15
C TYR A 169 -11.34 -16.95 -8.11
N VAL A 170 -11.76 -17.92 -8.92
CA VAL A 170 -10.96 -18.40 -10.04
C VAL A 170 -11.12 -17.44 -11.21
N HIS A 171 -10.15 -16.56 -11.39
CA HIS A 171 -10.13 -15.66 -12.54
C HIS A 171 -9.37 -16.28 -13.72
N ARG A 172 -9.76 -15.88 -14.94
CA ARG A 172 -9.22 -16.47 -16.19
C ARG A 172 -7.73 -16.20 -16.38
N HIS A 173 -7.23 -15.11 -15.81
CA HIS A 173 -5.83 -14.70 -15.83
C HIS A 173 -5.40 -14.26 -14.43
N LEU A 174 -4.13 -14.44 -14.08
CA LEU A 174 -3.57 -14.08 -12.75
C LEU A 174 -2.97 -12.67 -12.73
N LEU A 175 -3.53 -11.77 -13.56
CA LEU A 175 -3.09 -10.37 -13.72
C LEU A 175 -3.87 -9.30 -12.92
N PRO A 176 -5.01 -9.58 -12.24
CA PRO A 176 -5.62 -8.56 -11.39
C PRO A 176 -4.61 -7.99 -10.40
N SER A 177 -4.51 -6.66 -10.36
CA SER A 177 -3.65 -5.90 -9.47
C SER A 177 -4.46 -4.81 -8.79
N VAL A 178 -4.04 -4.47 -7.57
CA VAL A 178 -4.59 -3.36 -6.82
C VAL A 178 -4.16 -2.05 -7.50
N ARG A 179 -5.08 -1.11 -7.64
CA ARG A 179 -4.78 0.19 -8.25
C ARG A 179 -4.02 1.10 -7.29
N GLN A 180 -3.28 2.06 -7.84
CA GLN A 180 -2.50 3.02 -7.07
C GLN A 180 -3.36 3.78 -6.06
N GLU A 181 -4.57 4.19 -6.47
CA GLU A 181 -5.47 5.00 -5.65
C GLU A 181 -5.83 4.27 -4.34
N LEU A 182 -6.15 2.97 -4.43
CA LEU A 182 -6.42 2.16 -3.24
C LEU A 182 -5.17 1.96 -2.37
N VAL A 183 -4.00 1.75 -2.98
CA VAL A 183 -2.73 1.62 -2.25
C VAL A 183 -2.45 2.87 -1.43
N ASP A 184 -2.56 4.04 -2.07
CA ASP A 184 -2.32 5.33 -1.42
C ASP A 184 -3.36 5.60 -0.33
N PHE A 185 -4.64 5.36 -0.61
CA PHE A 185 -5.72 5.53 0.36
C PHE A 185 -5.55 4.62 1.58
N PHE A 186 -5.31 3.32 1.36
CA PHE A 186 -5.08 2.36 2.46
C PHE A 186 -3.87 2.76 3.31
N CYS A 187 -2.77 3.17 2.68
CA CYS A 187 -1.59 3.62 3.40
C CYS A 187 -1.87 4.84 4.27
N ASN A 188 -2.56 5.84 3.72
CA ASN A 188 -2.90 7.06 4.43
C ASN A 188 -3.83 6.77 5.61
N LEU A 189 -4.88 5.97 5.39
CA LEU A 189 -5.83 5.58 6.43
C LEU A 189 -5.15 4.86 7.60
N ARG A 190 -4.27 3.89 7.31
CA ARG A 190 -3.52 3.18 8.35
C ARG A 190 -2.58 4.12 9.11
N GLN A 191 -1.88 5.02 8.41
CA GLN A 191 -1.01 6.01 9.06
C GLN A 191 -1.80 6.97 9.95
N GLU A 192 -2.98 7.41 9.53
CA GLU A 192 -3.87 8.24 10.34
C GLU A 192 -4.40 7.49 11.57
N GLU A 193 -4.81 6.24 11.40
CA GLU A 193 -5.23 5.37 12.50
C GLU A 193 -4.12 5.22 13.54
N PHE A 194 -2.88 5.06 13.07
CA PHE A 194 -1.70 4.99 13.93
C PHE A 194 -1.47 6.28 14.70
N VAL A 195 -1.48 7.42 14.02
CA VAL A 195 -1.28 8.73 14.65
C VAL A 195 -2.34 8.99 15.72
N ARG A 196 -3.61 8.67 15.43
CA ARG A 196 -4.71 8.82 16.39
C ARG A 196 -4.50 7.93 17.61
N LYS A 197 -4.21 6.65 17.43
CA LYS A 197 -3.97 5.71 18.55
C LYS A 197 -2.72 6.09 19.35
N ALA A 198 -1.66 6.53 18.69
CA ALA A 198 -0.45 7.01 19.37
C ALA A 198 -0.72 8.26 20.22
N ALA A 199 -1.56 9.18 19.74
CA ALA A 199 -1.98 10.33 20.54
C ALA A 199 -2.81 9.93 21.76
N GLU A 200 -3.75 8.98 21.60
CA GLU A 200 -4.54 8.42 22.70
C GLU A 200 -3.66 7.75 23.76
N GLU A 201 -2.70 6.90 23.35
CA GLU A 201 -1.77 6.24 24.26
C GLU A 201 -0.81 7.23 24.93
N PHE A 202 -0.37 8.27 24.22
CA PHE A 202 0.47 9.32 24.79
C PHE A 202 -0.27 10.09 25.89
N HIS A 203 -1.55 10.41 25.68
CA HIS A 203 -2.38 11.01 26.71
C HIS A 203 -2.54 10.10 27.93
N LYS A 204 -2.76 8.80 27.73
CA LYS A 204 -2.87 7.81 28.83
C LYS A 204 -1.59 7.74 29.66
N ILE A 205 -0.43 7.60 29.00
CA ILE A 205 0.88 7.52 29.68
C ILE A 205 1.17 8.79 30.48
N ARG A 206 0.84 9.96 29.91
CA ARG A 206 1.07 11.23 30.59
C ARG A 206 0.14 11.43 31.79
N THR A 207 -1.13 11.01 31.69
CA THR A 207 -2.06 11.05 32.82
C THR A 207 -1.63 10.11 33.95
N THR A 208 -1.19 8.89 33.63
CA THR A 208 -0.72 7.93 34.64
C THR A 208 0.56 8.39 35.32
N SER A 209 1.44 9.10 34.60
CA SER A 209 2.67 9.67 35.18
C SER A 209 2.38 10.85 36.12
N THR A 210 1.40 11.71 35.77
CA THR A 210 0.97 12.80 36.66
C THR A 210 0.20 12.33 37.90
N ASP A 211 -0.49 11.18 37.83
CA ASP A 211 -1.16 10.59 38.99
C ASP A 211 -0.17 9.88 39.92
N ALA A 212 0.89 9.26 39.39
CA ALA A 212 1.99 8.72 40.18
C ALA A 212 2.79 9.81 40.93
N GLU A 213 2.95 11.02 40.34
CA GLU A 213 3.55 12.16 41.04
C GLU A 213 2.64 12.76 42.12
N LYS A 214 1.31 12.67 41.97
CA LYS A 214 0.35 13.11 42.99
C LYS A 214 0.20 12.14 44.16
N GLU A 215 0.48 10.85 43.98
CA GLU A 215 0.49 9.89 45.10
C GLU A 215 1.73 10.01 45.99
N LEU A 216 2.86 10.53 45.49
CA LEU A 216 4.04 10.80 46.33
C LEU A 216 3.92 12.04 47.23
N VAL A 217 2.92 12.91 47.00
CA VAL A 217 2.70 14.14 47.80
C VAL A 217 1.55 13.97 48.82
N LYS A 218 0.86 12.83 48.83
CA LYS A 218 -0.29 12.56 49.71
C LYS A 218 0.03 11.64 50.91
N SER A 219 1.29 11.55 51.32
CA SER A 219 1.68 10.79 52.51
C SER A 219 2.03 11.66 53.72
N ASP A 220 1.48 12.87 53.84
CA ASP A 220 1.40 13.55 55.14
C ASP A 220 0.08 14.32 55.30
N GLU A 221 -0.53 14.08 56.46
CA GLU A 221 -1.72 14.67 57.08
C GLU A 221 -3.11 14.21 56.60
N ARG A 222 -3.66 13.26 57.39
CA ARG A 222 -5.09 12.99 57.55
C ARG A 222 -5.66 14.01 58.54
N GLU A 223 -6.81 14.61 58.23
CA GLU A 223 -7.93 14.65 59.17
C GLU A 223 -9.27 14.93 58.46
N ASP A 224 -10.31 14.44 59.11
CA ASP A 224 -11.62 14.01 58.60
C ASP A 224 -12.71 15.09 58.77
N LYS A 225 -13.71 15.08 57.88
CA LYS A 225 -15.15 15.33 58.11
C LYS A 225 -15.94 15.42 56.79
N GLY A 226 -16.76 14.41 56.49
CA GLY A 226 -17.85 14.50 55.49
C GLY A 226 -19.12 15.12 56.06
N PRO A 227 -20.30 14.92 55.43
CA PRO A 227 -20.62 14.89 54.01
C PRO A 227 -21.72 15.92 53.64
N ASN A 228 -21.85 16.32 52.37
CA ASN A 228 -23.17 16.67 51.84
C ASN A 228 -23.29 16.45 50.33
N ILE A 229 -24.47 15.99 49.96
CA ILE A 229 -24.93 15.52 48.66
C ILE A 229 -25.34 16.72 47.80
N ASP A 230 -24.96 16.75 46.52
CA ASP A 230 -25.97 17.03 45.48
C ASP A 230 -25.62 16.42 44.12
N VAL A 231 -26.68 15.89 43.55
CA VAL A 231 -26.84 15.08 42.34
C VAL A 231 -26.84 15.96 41.09
N ASN A 232 -26.14 15.54 40.02
CA ASN A 232 -26.68 15.40 38.66
C ASN A 232 -25.57 15.14 37.63
N GLY A 233 -25.77 14.13 36.78
CA GLY A 233 -25.05 13.97 35.52
C GLY A 233 -24.44 12.60 35.23
N VAL A 234 -25.13 11.52 35.57
CA VAL A 234 -24.86 10.20 34.96
C VAL A 234 -25.16 10.32 33.46
N LEU A 235 -24.17 10.06 32.61
CA LEU A 235 -24.43 9.60 31.24
C LEU A 235 -23.69 8.27 31.04
N LEU A 236 -24.33 7.20 31.51
CA LEU A 236 -24.20 5.89 30.91
C LEU A 236 -24.80 5.98 29.50
N LEU A 237 -24.07 5.55 28.49
CA LEU A 237 -24.66 5.16 27.21
C LEU A 237 -24.23 3.74 26.91
N ASP A 238 -25.24 2.89 26.98
CA ASP A 238 -25.21 1.45 26.74
C ASP A 238 -24.79 1.09 25.31
N SER A 239 -24.31 -0.15 25.23
CA SER A 239 -24.20 -1.01 24.06
C SER A 239 -25.50 -1.04 23.25
N ASP A 240 -25.37 -0.81 21.94
CA ASP A 240 -26.05 -1.50 20.82
C ASP A 240 -26.34 -0.54 19.66
N SER A 241 -25.59 -0.68 18.56
CA SER A 241 -26.11 -0.75 17.19
C SER A 241 -24.97 -0.65 16.17
N SER A 242 -24.95 -1.68 15.34
CA SER A 242 -24.18 -1.84 14.11
C SER A 242 -24.22 -0.64 13.18
N GLY A 243 -23.08 -0.37 12.51
CA GLY A 243 -23.04 0.31 11.22
C GLY A 243 -23.23 1.82 11.28
N LYS A 244 -22.23 2.55 11.77
CA LYS A 244 -22.09 3.97 11.46
C LYS A 244 -20.88 4.15 10.55
N SER A 245 -21.18 4.72 9.39
CA SER A 245 -20.38 4.76 8.19
C SER A 245 -19.11 5.60 8.30
N ILE A 246 -18.12 5.18 7.52
CA ILE A 246 -16.76 5.71 7.43
C ILE A 246 -16.76 7.20 6.98
N GLN A 247 -17.87 7.76 6.49
CA GLN A 247 -17.98 9.19 6.20
C GLN A 247 -17.89 10.10 7.44
N GLN A 248 -18.20 9.60 8.63
CA GLN A 248 -18.00 10.38 9.85
C GLN A 248 -16.51 10.63 10.16
N PHE A 249 -15.59 9.84 9.60
CA PHE A 249 -14.14 10.05 9.76
C PHE A 249 -13.65 11.30 9.02
N MET A 250 -14.17 11.61 7.83
CA MET A 250 -13.77 12.81 7.08
C MET A 250 -14.51 14.09 7.49
N ILE A 251 -15.73 13.97 8.04
CA ILE A 251 -16.48 15.13 8.54
C ILE A 251 -15.92 15.62 9.89
N GLN A 252 -15.21 14.78 10.65
CA GLN A 252 -14.58 15.21 11.89
C GLN A 252 -13.49 16.28 11.66
N GLU A 253 -12.72 16.28 10.57
CA GLU A 253 -11.79 17.39 10.31
C GLU A 253 -12.49 18.74 10.10
N LYS A 254 -13.66 18.75 9.43
CA LYS A 254 -14.42 20.00 9.22
C LYS A 254 -15.16 20.48 10.47
N ASN A 255 -15.55 19.58 11.37
CA ASN A 255 -16.21 19.95 12.63
C ASN A 255 -15.23 20.23 13.79
N PHE A 256 -13.93 19.94 13.65
CA PHE A 256 -12.90 20.35 14.60
C PHE A 256 -12.48 21.83 14.46
N ALA A 257 -12.88 22.51 13.37
CA ALA A 257 -12.54 23.91 13.13
C ALA A 257 -13.42 24.93 13.88
N ASN A 258 -14.54 24.51 14.49
CA ASN A 258 -15.53 25.41 15.09
C ASN A 258 -15.76 25.18 16.60
N SER A 259 -14.71 24.87 17.36
CA SER A 259 -14.72 25.02 18.81
C SER A 259 -13.48 25.75 19.27
N GLN A 260 -13.59 27.08 19.34
CA GLN A 260 -12.57 27.93 19.94
C GLN A 260 -12.58 27.68 21.46
N HIS A 261 -11.76 26.74 21.92
CA HIS A 261 -10.92 26.87 23.13
C HIS A 261 -10.11 25.61 23.52
N SER A 262 -10.08 24.53 22.72
CA SER A 262 -9.24 23.33 23.02
C SER A 262 -8.35 22.81 21.87
N GLY A 263 -8.36 23.43 20.68
CA GLY A 263 -7.76 22.88 19.45
C GLY A 263 -6.23 22.99 19.28
N ALA A 264 -5.52 23.86 20.01
CA ALA A 264 -4.11 24.14 19.72
C ALA A 264 -3.13 23.02 20.15
N VAL A 265 -3.50 22.23 21.18
CA VAL A 265 -2.62 21.21 21.76
C VAL A 265 -2.64 19.90 20.95
N GLY A 266 -3.81 19.54 20.37
CA GLY A 266 -3.98 18.31 19.58
C GLY A 266 -3.21 18.33 18.25
N THR A 267 -3.29 19.43 17.48
CA THR A 267 -2.60 19.56 16.20
C THR A 267 -1.07 19.57 16.35
N THR A 268 -0.57 20.15 17.45
CA THR A 268 0.86 20.17 17.76
C THR A 268 1.38 18.79 18.15
N LEU A 269 0.57 17.96 18.83
CA LEU A 269 0.94 16.59 19.16
C LEU A 269 0.94 15.69 17.92
N VAL A 270 -0.09 15.80 17.06
CA VAL A 270 -0.19 15.06 15.80
C VAL A 270 1.01 15.32 14.89
N SER A 271 1.42 16.57 14.75
CA SER A 271 2.61 16.93 13.96
C SER A 271 3.92 16.40 14.58
N LYS A 272 4.04 16.39 15.92
CA LYS A 272 5.17 15.75 16.61
C LYS A 272 5.21 14.24 16.37
N ILE A 273 4.07 13.54 16.43
CA ILE A 273 3.99 12.09 16.15
C ILE A 273 4.37 11.81 14.69
N ARG A 274 3.87 12.62 13.74
CA ARG A 274 4.20 12.47 12.32
C ARG A 274 5.68 12.67 12.06
N LYS A 275 6.32 13.65 12.71
CA LYS A 275 7.77 13.85 12.64
C LYS A 275 8.54 12.69 13.29
N ALA A 276 8.06 12.18 14.42
CA ALA A 276 8.66 11.03 15.10
C ALA A 276 8.59 9.74 14.27
N MET A 277 7.59 9.57 13.41
CA MET A 277 7.52 8.44 12.48
C MET A 277 8.63 8.45 11.42
N THR A 278 9.09 9.63 11.00
CA THR A 278 10.08 9.78 9.92
C THR A 278 11.50 9.96 10.42
N GLU A 279 11.69 10.72 11.50
CA GLU A 279 13.01 11.13 12.01
C GLU A 279 13.36 10.46 13.36
N GLY A 280 12.42 9.71 13.95
CA GLY A 280 12.55 9.20 15.31
C GLY A 280 12.28 10.28 16.36
N THR A 281 12.27 9.86 17.63
CA THR A 281 12.09 10.77 18.77
C THR A 281 12.92 10.32 19.96
N ASP A 282 13.42 11.31 20.70
CA ASP A 282 14.13 11.11 21.98
C ASP A 282 13.17 11.13 23.18
N ASP A 283 11.90 11.48 22.97
CA ASP A 283 10.87 11.46 24.00
C ASP A 283 10.47 10.02 24.31
N LEU A 284 10.79 9.57 25.53
CA LEU A 284 10.56 8.19 25.99
C LEU A 284 9.07 7.85 26.04
N ASP A 285 8.22 8.79 26.48
CA ASP A 285 6.78 8.60 26.60
C ASP A 285 6.14 8.49 25.21
N LEU A 286 6.60 9.32 24.27
CA LEU A 286 6.16 9.27 22.88
C LEU A 286 6.59 7.97 22.21
N LYS A 287 7.82 7.53 22.45
CA LYS A 287 8.36 6.27 21.91
C LYS A 287 7.58 5.06 22.45
N GLU A 288 7.23 5.08 23.73
CA GLU A 288 6.40 4.03 24.32
C GLU A 288 4.97 4.05 23.78
N ALA A 289 4.35 5.23 23.67
CA ALA A 289 3.03 5.40 23.07
C ALA A 289 2.98 4.88 21.62
N MET A 290 3.99 5.22 20.81
CA MET A 290 4.14 4.73 19.44
C MET A 290 4.31 3.20 19.39
N LYS A 291 5.05 2.61 20.33
CA LYS A 291 5.22 1.15 20.42
C LYS A 291 3.90 0.45 20.76
N ARG A 292 3.14 0.99 21.72
CA ARG A 292 1.80 0.46 22.09
C ARG A 292 0.81 0.59 20.93
N ALA A 293 0.81 1.74 20.25
CA ALA A 293 -0.01 1.95 19.05
C ALA A 293 0.36 0.98 17.91
N ALA A 294 1.66 0.75 17.68
CA ALA A 294 2.15 -0.16 16.65
C ALA A 294 1.74 -1.62 16.89
N GLN A 295 1.69 -2.05 18.16
CA GLN A 295 1.20 -3.39 18.52
C GLN A 295 -0.30 -3.57 18.25
N SER A 296 -1.07 -2.49 18.31
CA SER A 296 -2.53 -2.52 18.13
C SER A 296 -2.95 -2.59 16.65
N ILE A 297 -2.13 -2.09 15.73
CA ILE A 297 -2.44 -2.06 14.29
C ILE A 297 -1.66 -3.18 13.60
N LYS A 298 -2.38 -4.11 12.96
CA LYS A 298 -1.80 -5.29 12.30
C LYS A 298 -0.64 -4.94 11.38
N THR A 299 -0.81 -3.90 10.57
CA THR A 299 0.19 -3.39 9.61
C THR A 299 1.52 -2.95 10.26
N PHE A 300 1.48 -2.40 11.49
CA PHE A 300 2.65 -1.79 12.13
C PHE A 300 3.33 -2.66 13.20
N LYS A 301 2.91 -3.92 13.36
CA LYS A 301 3.39 -4.83 14.42
C LYS A 301 4.91 -5.04 14.45
N HIS A 302 5.61 -4.77 13.34
CA HIS A 302 7.06 -4.99 13.21
C HIS A 302 7.91 -3.71 13.35
N GLY A 303 7.30 -2.58 13.73
CA GLY A 303 8.03 -1.37 14.10
C GLY A 303 8.46 -0.44 12.96
N SER A 304 8.22 -0.81 11.70
CA SER A 304 8.34 0.11 10.56
C SER A 304 7.02 0.85 10.33
N PHE A 305 7.03 2.18 10.33
CA PHE A 305 5.86 3.01 10.04
C PHE A 305 5.64 3.26 8.53
N GLU A 306 6.56 2.75 7.71
CA GLU A 306 6.44 2.74 6.25
C GLU A 306 5.70 1.50 5.80
N ILE A 307 4.60 1.71 5.06
CA ILE A 307 3.83 0.64 4.43
C ILE A 307 4.33 0.53 2.99
N LEU A 308 5.00 -0.58 2.68
CA LEU A 308 5.56 -0.89 1.36
C LEU A 308 5.12 -2.29 0.95
N PHE A 309 4.82 -2.48 -0.33
CA PHE A 309 4.30 -3.72 -0.90
C PHE A 309 5.32 -4.40 -1.79
N ASN A 310 5.47 -5.71 -1.63
CA ASN A 310 6.25 -6.54 -2.54
C ASN A 310 5.34 -7.12 -3.62
N SER A 311 5.42 -6.60 -4.85
CA SER A 311 4.58 -7.05 -5.97
C SER A 311 4.87 -8.48 -6.42
N ASP A 312 6.02 -9.05 -6.04
CA ASP A 312 6.43 -10.40 -6.42
C ASP A 312 5.99 -11.47 -5.40
N ALA A 313 5.36 -11.07 -4.28
CA ALA A 313 5.08 -11.97 -3.14
C ALA A 313 4.25 -13.24 -3.49
N PHE A 314 3.42 -13.15 -4.52
CA PHE A 314 2.55 -14.23 -5.00
C PHE A 314 3.00 -14.85 -6.33
N LYS A 315 4.22 -14.55 -6.79
CA LYS A 315 4.77 -15.17 -8.00
C LYS A 315 5.42 -16.52 -7.71
N SER A 316 5.01 -17.55 -8.44
CA SER A 316 5.57 -18.90 -8.30
C SER A 316 6.90 -19.10 -9.00
N THR A 317 7.26 -18.21 -9.93
CA THR A 317 8.48 -18.33 -10.73
C THR A 317 9.70 -17.72 -10.07
N VAL A 318 9.49 -16.87 -9.05
CA VAL A 318 10.54 -16.19 -8.31
C VAL A 318 11.00 -17.04 -7.14
N THR A 319 12.31 -17.19 -7.01
CA THR A 319 12.90 -17.84 -5.84
C THR A 319 13.44 -16.76 -4.91
N PHE A 320 12.85 -16.61 -3.73
CA PHE A 320 13.30 -15.63 -2.73
C PHE A 320 14.53 -16.12 -1.96
N ALA A 321 15.37 -15.20 -1.51
CA ALA A 321 16.47 -15.53 -0.61
C ALA A 321 15.94 -16.04 0.74
N LYS A 322 16.71 -16.91 1.42
CA LYS A 322 16.30 -17.47 2.73
C LYS A 322 16.04 -16.40 3.80
N GLU A 323 16.79 -15.31 3.74
CA GLU A 323 16.64 -14.15 4.63
C GLU A 323 15.27 -13.46 4.48
N GLU A 324 14.63 -13.58 3.31
CA GLU A 324 13.37 -12.91 2.99
C GLU A 324 12.14 -13.74 3.41
N GLU A 325 12.28 -14.96 3.94
CA GLU A 325 11.12 -15.82 4.20
C GLU A 325 10.14 -15.20 5.22
N GLU A 326 10.66 -14.57 6.28
CA GLU A 326 9.82 -13.86 7.24
C GLU A 326 9.18 -12.60 6.65
N ASN A 327 9.96 -11.83 5.88
CA ASN A 327 9.47 -10.61 5.22
C ASN A 327 8.40 -10.95 4.18
N LEU A 328 8.55 -12.05 3.46
CA LEU A 328 7.59 -12.53 2.47
C LEU A 328 6.27 -12.93 3.12
N LYS A 329 6.29 -13.53 4.32
CA LYS A 329 5.05 -13.82 5.08
C LYS A 329 4.35 -12.51 5.43
N ARG A 330 5.08 -11.51 5.91
CA ARG A 330 4.53 -10.17 6.22
C ARG A 330 3.96 -9.49 4.97
N ASP A 331 4.66 -9.55 3.83
CA ASP A 331 4.18 -8.99 2.57
C ASP A 331 2.87 -9.61 2.12
N ARG A 332 2.78 -10.95 2.21
CA ARG A 332 1.57 -11.68 1.83
C ARG A 332 0.40 -11.31 2.72
N GLU A 333 0.62 -11.18 4.03
CA GLU A 333 -0.40 -10.73 4.97
C GLU A 333 -0.86 -9.29 4.69
N LEU A 334 0.07 -8.40 4.34
CA LEU A 334 -0.22 -7.01 4.00
C LEU A 334 -1.04 -6.90 2.71
N ILE A 335 -0.67 -7.64 1.66
CA ILE A 335 -1.41 -7.68 0.40
C ILE A 335 -2.80 -8.30 0.61
N GLN A 336 -2.92 -9.33 1.45
CA GLN A 336 -4.22 -9.88 1.81
C GLN A 336 -5.08 -8.86 2.57
N GLU A 337 -4.48 -8.08 3.46
CA GLU A 337 -5.18 -7.05 4.23
C GLU A 337 -5.76 -5.95 3.35
N ILE A 338 -4.99 -5.40 2.39
CA ILE A 338 -5.51 -4.37 1.47
C ILE A 338 -6.61 -4.93 0.55
N CYS A 339 -6.49 -6.18 0.09
CA CYS A 339 -7.52 -6.83 -0.72
C CYS A 339 -8.80 -7.15 0.08
N GLU A 340 -8.67 -7.50 1.35
CA GLU A 340 -9.81 -7.70 2.26
C GLU A 340 -10.48 -6.36 2.59
N PHE A 341 -9.70 -5.32 2.85
CA PHE A 341 -10.16 -3.95 3.06
C PHE A 341 -11.00 -3.42 1.89
N LEU A 342 -10.60 -3.71 0.66
CA LEU A 342 -11.39 -3.36 -0.53
C LEU A 342 -12.81 -3.92 -0.46
N VAL A 343 -12.94 -5.20 -0.11
CA VAL A 343 -14.21 -5.94 -0.17
C VAL A 343 -15.08 -5.72 1.06
N LEU A 344 -14.48 -5.64 2.24
CA LEU A 344 -15.22 -5.55 3.51
C LEU A 344 -15.48 -4.12 3.98
N GLU A 345 -14.66 -3.16 3.57
CA GLU A 345 -14.77 -1.77 4.03
C GLU A 345 -15.07 -0.82 2.88
N GLN A 346 -14.26 -0.80 1.82
CA GLN A 346 -14.39 0.22 0.77
C GLN A 346 -15.62 0.05 -0.12
N ILE A 347 -15.85 -1.14 -0.66
CA ILE A 347 -17.04 -1.39 -1.49
C ILE A 347 -18.33 -1.15 -0.69
N PRO A 348 -18.49 -1.69 0.54
CA PRO A 348 -19.66 -1.40 1.36
C PRO A 348 -19.82 0.08 1.71
N ALA A 349 -18.73 0.81 1.99
CA ALA A 349 -18.80 2.25 2.26
C ALA A 349 -19.36 3.03 1.06
N VAL A 350 -18.92 2.70 -0.16
CA VAL A 350 -19.46 3.35 -1.37
C VAL A 350 -20.93 2.99 -1.59
N ILE A 351 -21.34 1.76 -1.28
CA ILE A 351 -22.75 1.35 -1.36
C ILE A 351 -23.60 2.11 -0.35
N ASP A 352 -23.16 2.20 0.91
CA ASP A 352 -23.86 2.95 1.96
C ASP A 352 -24.06 4.42 1.57
N ASP A 353 -23.06 5.02 0.93
CA ASP A 353 -23.12 6.40 0.49
C ASP A 353 -24.05 6.62 -0.71
N CYS A 354 -24.16 5.63 -1.58
CA CYS A 354 -25.18 5.62 -2.63
C CYS A 354 -26.59 5.48 -2.03
N VAL A 355 -26.76 4.63 -1.00
CA VAL A 355 -28.04 4.44 -0.30
C VAL A 355 -28.46 5.70 0.46
N ASN A 356 -27.51 6.39 1.08
CA ASN A 356 -27.73 7.65 1.79
C ASN A 356 -27.81 8.88 0.89
N PHE A 357 -27.81 8.69 -0.44
CA PHE A 357 -27.82 9.76 -1.45
C PHE A 357 -26.65 10.76 -1.31
N ALA A 358 -25.57 10.38 -0.63
CA ALA A 358 -24.33 11.16 -0.57
C ALA A 358 -23.55 11.07 -1.90
N LEU A 359 -23.68 9.95 -2.62
CA LEU A 359 -23.14 9.73 -3.95
C LEU A 359 -24.26 9.31 -4.90
N ILE A 360 -24.38 9.98 -6.05
CA ILE A 360 -25.41 9.67 -7.05
C ILE A 360 -24.73 9.53 -8.42
N PRO A 361 -24.07 8.37 -8.69
CA PRO A 361 -23.47 8.10 -10.00
C PRO A 361 -24.56 8.10 -11.07
N GLN A 362 -24.40 8.92 -12.10
CA GLN A 362 -25.39 9.07 -13.17
C GLN A 362 -25.33 7.92 -14.17
N ASP A 363 -24.15 7.33 -14.37
CA ASP A 363 -23.91 6.21 -15.27
C ASP A 363 -22.77 5.32 -14.74
N GLY A 364 -22.45 4.25 -15.49
CA GLY A 364 -21.37 3.34 -15.11
C GLY A 364 -19.98 3.99 -15.13
N ARG A 365 -19.76 5.00 -15.97
CA ARG A 365 -18.47 5.71 -16.02
C ARG A 365 -18.28 6.58 -14.78
N ALA A 366 -19.30 7.34 -14.40
CA ALA A 366 -19.31 8.14 -13.19
C ALA A 366 -19.13 7.27 -11.94
N LEU A 367 -19.77 6.09 -11.90
CA LEU A 367 -19.55 5.13 -10.81
C LEU A 367 -18.08 4.70 -10.72
N VAL A 368 -17.44 4.37 -11.83
CA VAL A 368 -16.02 3.98 -11.87
C VAL A 368 -15.11 5.15 -11.46
N GLU A 369 -15.40 6.37 -11.93
CA GLU A 369 -14.64 7.56 -11.55
C GLU A 369 -14.77 7.84 -10.04
N ILE A 370 -15.97 7.73 -9.47
CA ILE A 370 -16.21 7.89 -8.02
C ILE A 370 -15.47 6.80 -7.22
N LEU A 371 -15.49 5.56 -7.68
CA LEU A 371 -14.76 4.45 -7.04
C LEU A 371 -13.24 4.66 -7.05
N HIS A 372 -12.69 5.34 -8.06
CA HIS A 372 -11.27 5.65 -8.13
C HIS A 372 -10.87 6.94 -7.40
N GLN A 373 -11.81 7.83 -7.11
CA GLN A 373 -11.55 9.06 -6.35
C GLN A 373 -11.47 8.83 -4.83
N ARG A 374 -11.89 7.66 -4.38
CA ARG A 374 -11.80 7.19 -3.00
C ARG A 374 -10.67 6.18 -2.89
#